data_AF-B8C1Z4-F1
#
_entry.id   AF-B8C1Z4-F1
#
_cell.length_a   1.000
_cell.length_b   1.000
_cell.length_c   1.000
_cell.angle_alpha   90.00
_cell.angle_beta   90.00
_cell.angle_gamma   90.00
#
_symmetry.space_group_name_H-M   'P 1'
#
loop_
_entity.id
_entity.type
_entity.pdbx_description
1 polymer ?
#
loop_
_entity_poly.entity_id
_entity_poly.type
_entity_poly.pdbx_seq_one_letter_code
_entity_poly.pdbx_strand_id
1 'polypeptide(L)'
;MSGNDEVDIHNAKAQKREEGRRRARELSTRKNRKQDNISTRHGAKNQDRHKNFAKWILSTFPNVIDECGSASDNTDGSEPTRRHILDVAGGKGELSARLSLCHTLRVVMIDPRAADIASVYMNTIAPRLPNKWQVAIQERLANSPSFVEDELEKRFTQLVMPFTVPTNLLLPDKPSGDAFGERKMLFQKGMSPKLHTSVQNAALLIGLHSDGATEAIVDAALYYGKPFVVVPCCVFPNLFTNRYIYVSTEDEQTNQVPVRSHEQFCQYLLDKDKRFKREILPFEGRNVAIWWDGQQ
;
A
#
# COMPACT_ATOMS: atom_id res chain seq x y z
N MET A 1 76.13 -27.82 25.95
CA MET A 1 75.71 -27.28 24.63
C MET A 1 74.19 -27.25 24.62
N SER A 2 73.60 -26.32 25.36
CA SER A 2 72.18 -26.29 25.76
C SER A 2 71.64 -24.89 25.56
N GLY A 3 71.56 -24.46 24.29
CA GLY A 3 71.19 -23.09 23.93
C GLY A 3 70.37 -22.95 22.63
N ASN A 4 70.05 -24.04 21.95
CA ASN A 4 69.33 -23.98 20.66
C ASN A 4 67.84 -24.34 20.77
N ASP A 5 67.41 -25.10 21.78
CA ASP A 5 66.01 -25.58 21.86
C ASP A 5 65.02 -24.54 22.45
N GLU A 6 65.49 -23.57 23.24
CA GLU A 6 64.63 -22.52 23.80
C GLU A 6 64.25 -21.43 22.78
N VAL A 7 65.13 -21.15 21.82
CA VAL A 7 64.92 -20.13 20.78
C VAL A 7 63.82 -20.57 19.81
N ASP A 8 63.78 -21.86 19.47
CA ASP A 8 62.80 -22.42 18.52
C ASP A 8 61.38 -22.48 19.10
N ILE A 9 61.23 -22.76 20.41
CA ILE A 9 59.92 -22.74 21.07
C ILE A 9 59.37 -21.31 21.17
N HIS A 10 60.23 -20.33 21.41
CA HIS A 10 59.83 -18.92 21.47
C HIS A 10 59.43 -18.38 20.08
N ASN A 11 60.16 -18.77 19.03
CA ASN A 11 59.83 -18.43 17.64
C ASN A 11 58.51 -19.08 17.16
N ALA A 12 58.27 -20.34 17.51
CA ALA A 12 57.03 -21.04 17.16
C ALA A 12 55.79 -20.41 17.85
N LYS A 13 55.93 -19.98 19.12
CA LYS A 13 54.86 -19.25 19.83
C LYS A 13 54.60 -17.86 19.24
N ALA A 14 55.66 -17.15 18.83
CA ALA A 14 55.54 -15.85 18.17
C ALA A 14 54.83 -15.98 16.81
N GLN A 15 55.19 -16.96 16.00
CA GLN A 15 54.54 -17.24 14.71
C GLN A 15 53.05 -17.58 14.87
N LYS A 16 52.68 -18.45 15.82
CA LYS A 16 51.27 -18.76 16.09
C LYS A 16 50.44 -17.53 16.50
N ARG A 17 51.04 -16.61 17.27
CA ARG A 17 50.39 -15.37 17.71
C ARG A 17 50.24 -14.37 16.56
N GLU A 18 51.22 -14.31 15.67
CA GLU A 18 51.18 -13.50 14.44
C GLU A 18 50.08 -14.01 13.49
N GLU A 19 49.99 -15.33 13.28
CA GLU A 19 49.00 -15.95 12.43
C GLU A 19 47.57 -15.79 12.98
N GLY A 20 47.40 -15.91 14.31
CA GLY A 20 46.14 -15.62 14.99
C GLY A 20 45.69 -14.16 14.81
N ARG A 21 46.63 -13.21 14.90
CA ARG A 21 46.36 -11.78 14.64
C ARG A 21 46.04 -11.51 13.17
N ARG A 22 46.68 -12.21 12.23
CA ARG A 22 46.36 -12.11 10.79
C ARG A 22 44.95 -12.62 10.48
N ARG A 23 44.58 -13.80 11.00
CA ARG A 23 43.22 -14.36 10.84
C ARG A 23 42.15 -13.48 11.49
N ALA A 24 42.43 -12.89 12.65
CA ALA A 24 41.52 -11.94 13.30
C ALA A 24 41.32 -10.66 12.46
N ARG A 25 42.40 -10.14 11.85
CA ARG A 25 42.32 -9.00 10.91
C ARG A 25 41.55 -9.36 9.65
N GLU A 26 41.77 -10.52 9.04
CA GLU A 26 41.02 -10.97 7.86
C GLU A 26 39.52 -11.18 8.14
N LEU A 27 39.18 -11.67 9.34
CA LEU A 27 37.79 -11.79 9.79
C LEU A 27 37.15 -10.42 10.05
N SER A 28 37.90 -9.43 10.54
CA SER A 28 37.38 -8.06 10.71
C SER A 28 37.22 -7.34 9.37
N THR A 29 38.13 -7.51 8.40
CA THR A 29 37.94 -6.98 7.04
C THR A 29 36.78 -7.64 6.31
N ARG A 30 36.52 -8.94 6.52
CA ARG A 30 35.35 -9.63 5.97
C ARG A 30 34.03 -9.18 6.64
N LYS A 31 34.04 -8.89 7.95
CA LYS A 31 32.88 -8.29 8.63
C LYS A 31 32.61 -6.86 8.13
N ASN A 32 33.64 -6.02 8.02
CA ASN A 32 33.50 -4.67 7.49
C ASN A 32 33.02 -4.68 6.03
N ARG A 33 33.53 -5.55 5.15
CA ARG A 33 32.99 -5.71 3.78
C ARG A 33 31.54 -6.19 3.72
N LYS A 34 31.08 -7.00 4.70
CA LYS A 34 29.66 -7.37 4.81
C LYS A 34 28.80 -6.24 5.40
N GLN A 35 29.39 -5.37 6.21
CA GLN A 35 28.70 -4.23 6.83
C GLN A 35 28.62 -3.02 5.88
N ASP A 36 29.61 -2.84 5.00
CA ASP A 36 29.59 -1.87 3.90
C ASP A 36 28.59 -2.25 2.79
N ASN A 37 28.29 -3.56 2.66
CA ASN A 37 27.23 -4.08 1.79
C ASN A 37 25.85 -4.22 2.48
N ILE A 38 25.75 -3.92 3.78
CA ILE A 38 24.49 -3.87 4.55
C ILE A 38 24.42 -2.51 5.25
N SER A 39 24.04 -1.47 4.50
CA SER A 39 23.26 -0.29 5.01
C SER A 39 23.40 0.98 4.17
N THR A 40 23.41 0.90 2.84
CA THR A 40 22.84 2.00 2.04
C THR A 40 21.32 1.94 2.14
N ARG A 41 20.81 2.35 3.32
CA ARG A 41 19.43 2.70 3.64
C ARG A 41 18.38 2.28 2.58
N HIS A 42 17.79 1.10 2.72
CA HIS A 42 16.55 0.73 2.02
C HIS A 42 15.40 1.75 2.25
N GLY A 43 15.51 2.63 3.26
CA GLY A 43 14.55 3.71 3.50
C GLY A 43 14.70 4.95 2.61
N ALA A 44 15.82 5.13 1.89
CA ALA A 44 16.03 6.34 1.07
C ALA A 44 15.44 6.21 -0.35
N LYS A 45 15.45 5.02 -0.94
CA LYS A 45 14.93 4.79 -2.30
C LYS A 45 13.42 4.52 -2.35
N ASN A 46 12.82 4.15 -1.22
CA ASN A 46 11.38 3.94 -1.08
C ASN A 46 10.59 5.24 -0.82
N GLN A 47 11.26 6.40 -0.83
CA GLN A 47 10.68 7.70 -0.47
C GLN A 47 9.68 8.24 -1.50
N ASP A 48 9.73 7.73 -2.73
CA ASP A 48 8.91 8.21 -3.84
C ASP A 48 7.77 7.24 -4.20
N ARG A 49 7.53 6.17 -3.43
CA ARG A 49 6.46 5.20 -3.76
C ARG A 49 5.08 5.83 -3.85
N HIS A 50 4.73 6.74 -2.92
CA HIS A 50 3.41 7.40 -2.92
C HIS A 50 3.27 8.34 -4.13
N LYS A 51 4.37 9.00 -4.54
CA LYS A 51 4.44 9.83 -5.75
C LYS A 51 4.26 9.00 -7.02
N ASN A 52 4.98 7.89 -7.11
CA ASN A 52 4.92 7.01 -8.28
C ASN A 52 3.56 6.32 -8.39
N PHE A 53 2.99 5.91 -7.26
CA PHE A 53 1.65 5.35 -7.22
C PHE A 53 0.57 6.37 -7.56
N ALA A 54 0.64 7.60 -7.02
CA ALA A 54 -0.28 8.67 -7.40
C ALA A 54 -0.22 8.97 -8.91
N LYS A 55 0.98 9.08 -9.49
CA LYS A 55 1.14 9.27 -10.94
C LYS A 55 0.53 8.13 -11.75
N TRP A 56 0.76 6.89 -11.32
CA TRP A 56 0.20 5.72 -11.98
C TRP A 56 -1.33 5.70 -11.90
N ILE A 57 -1.92 6.03 -10.75
CA ILE A 57 -3.39 6.14 -10.61
C ILE A 57 -3.95 7.14 -11.62
N LEU A 58 -3.35 8.33 -11.72
CA LEU A 58 -3.81 9.39 -12.63
C LEU A 58 -3.71 8.98 -14.11
N SER A 59 -2.70 8.19 -14.48
CA SER A 59 -2.58 7.68 -15.86
C SER A 59 -3.53 6.54 -16.16
N THR A 60 -3.77 5.66 -15.18
CA THR A 60 -4.55 4.43 -15.38
C THR A 60 -6.06 4.68 -15.27
N PHE A 61 -6.46 5.65 -14.44
CA PHE A 61 -7.87 5.97 -14.20
C PHE A 61 -8.19 7.43 -14.55
N PRO A 62 -8.10 7.84 -15.82
CA PRO A 62 -8.36 9.24 -16.21
C PRO A 62 -9.77 9.68 -15.85
N ASN A 63 -10.76 8.78 -15.97
CA ASN A 63 -12.16 9.04 -15.61
C ASN A 63 -12.34 9.46 -14.15
N VAL A 64 -11.44 9.05 -13.24
CA VAL A 64 -11.50 9.43 -11.81
C VAL A 64 -11.25 10.92 -11.62
N ILE A 65 -10.39 11.51 -12.46
CA ILE A 65 -10.10 12.96 -12.42
C ILE A 65 -11.36 13.74 -12.79
N ASP A 66 -12.04 13.31 -13.85
CA ASP A 66 -13.27 13.94 -14.33
C ASP A 66 -14.40 13.80 -13.29
N GLU A 67 -14.56 12.60 -12.74
CA GLU A 67 -15.60 12.29 -11.75
C GLU A 67 -15.40 12.99 -10.40
N CYS A 68 -14.15 13.14 -9.94
CA CYS A 68 -13.85 13.83 -8.69
C CYS A 68 -13.83 15.36 -8.85
N GLY A 69 -13.53 15.85 -10.06
CA GLY A 69 -13.47 17.28 -10.40
C GLY A 69 -14.84 17.89 -10.72
N SER A 70 -15.74 17.12 -11.32
CA SER A 70 -17.09 17.58 -11.69
C SER A 70 -18.02 17.47 -10.49
N ALA A 71 -18.61 18.58 -10.03
CA ALA A 71 -19.83 18.47 -9.22
C ALA A 71 -20.94 17.94 -10.14
N SER A 72 -21.55 16.80 -9.80
CA SER A 72 -22.79 16.42 -10.45
C SER A 72 -23.88 17.36 -9.92
N ASP A 73 -24.37 18.26 -10.77
CA ASP A 73 -25.61 19.00 -10.48
C ASP A 73 -26.74 17.98 -10.49
N ASN A 74 -27.19 17.58 -9.31
CA ASN A 74 -28.39 16.76 -9.17
C ASN A 74 -29.59 17.62 -9.58
N THR A 75 -30.25 17.25 -10.67
CA THR A 75 -31.47 17.90 -11.18
C THR A 75 -32.69 17.72 -10.28
N ASP A 76 -32.56 16.96 -9.18
CA ASP A 76 -33.66 16.56 -8.28
C ASP A 76 -33.61 17.22 -6.88
N GLY A 77 -32.83 18.29 -6.70
CA GLY A 77 -32.78 19.04 -5.43
C GLY A 77 -32.11 18.31 -4.24
N SER A 78 -31.67 17.06 -4.41
CA SER A 78 -30.79 16.36 -3.47
C SER A 78 -29.38 16.94 -3.49
N GLU A 79 -28.70 17.05 -2.34
CA GLU A 79 -27.31 17.56 -2.31
C GLU A 79 -26.40 16.90 -3.35
N PRO A 80 -25.51 17.65 -4.03
CA PRO A 80 -24.58 17.10 -5.01
C PRO A 80 -23.78 15.95 -4.42
N THR A 81 -23.99 14.73 -4.90
CA THR A 81 -23.18 13.56 -4.51
C THR A 81 -21.79 13.70 -5.12
N ARG A 82 -20.88 14.26 -4.34
CA ARG A 82 -19.47 14.47 -4.72
C ARG A 82 -18.72 13.15 -4.66
N ARG A 83 -18.21 12.70 -5.81
CA ARG A 83 -17.32 11.52 -5.86
C ARG A 83 -15.95 11.85 -5.30
N HIS A 84 -15.27 10.81 -4.83
CA HIS A 84 -13.96 10.89 -4.20
C HIS A 84 -13.15 9.62 -4.43
N ILE A 85 -11.84 9.69 -4.20
CA ILE A 85 -10.98 8.53 -4.04
C ILE A 85 -11.06 8.04 -2.60
N LEU A 86 -11.26 6.74 -2.39
CA LEU A 86 -11.26 6.12 -1.08
C LEU A 86 -9.89 5.48 -0.79
N ASP A 87 -9.07 6.13 0.03
CA ASP A 87 -7.74 5.67 0.44
C ASP A 87 -7.82 4.82 1.73
N VAL A 88 -7.70 3.50 1.59
CA VAL A 88 -7.89 2.56 2.69
C VAL A 88 -6.55 2.12 3.28
N ALA A 89 -6.46 2.18 4.61
CA ALA A 89 -5.23 1.98 5.39
C ALA A 89 -4.12 2.94 4.94
N GLY A 90 -4.48 4.22 4.73
CA GLY A 90 -3.58 5.26 4.24
C GLY A 90 -2.46 5.66 5.21
N GLY A 91 -2.48 5.15 6.46
CA GLY A 91 -1.44 5.34 7.46
C GLY A 91 -1.29 6.82 7.83
N LYS A 92 -0.09 7.36 7.60
CA LYS A 92 0.17 8.79 7.84
C LYS A 92 -0.46 9.70 6.78
N GLY A 93 -1.02 9.14 5.70
CA GLY A 93 -1.73 9.88 4.67
C GLY A 93 -0.85 10.61 3.64
N GLU A 94 0.37 10.13 3.37
CA GLU A 94 1.21 10.74 2.33
C GLU A 94 0.56 10.64 0.94
N LEU A 95 -0.07 9.50 0.62
CA LEU A 95 -0.79 9.32 -0.65
C LEU A 95 -2.00 10.25 -0.74
N SER A 96 -2.84 10.25 0.30
CA SER A 96 -3.97 11.16 0.46
C SER A 96 -3.57 12.63 0.32
N ALA A 97 -2.48 13.07 0.94
CA ALA A 97 -1.95 14.43 0.82
C ALA A 97 -1.55 14.77 -0.62
N ARG A 98 -0.88 13.85 -1.33
CA ARG A 98 -0.51 14.07 -2.73
C ARG A 98 -1.73 14.20 -3.63
N LEU A 99 -2.70 13.30 -3.50
CA LEU A 99 -3.91 13.33 -4.32
C LEU A 99 -4.74 14.60 -4.06
N SER A 100 -4.88 15.00 -2.79
CA SER A 100 -5.67 16.19 -2.42
C SER A 100 -5.00 17.53 -2.69
N LEU A 101 -3.73 17.69 -2.32
CA LEU A 101 -3.04 18.99 -2.36
C LEU A 101 -2.16 19.18 -3.62
N CYS A 102 -1.62 18.11 -4.21
CA CYS A 102 -0.84 18.22 -5.45
C CYS A 102 -1.70 18.01 -6.71
N HIS A 103 -2.78 17.22 -6.60
CA HIS A 103 -3.62 16.86 -7.75
C HIS A 103 -5.07 17.32 -7.61
N THR A 104 -5.40 18.08 -6.55
CA THR A 104 -6.71 18.73 -6.36
C THR A 104 -7.90 17.76 -6.34
N LEU A 105 -7.67 16.49 -6.02
CA LEU A 105 -8.71 15.46 -5.97
C LEU A 105 -9.36 15.39 -4.59
N ARG A 106 -10.64 15.02 -4.54
CA ARG A 106 -11.30 14.70 -3.27
C ARG A 106 -10.88 13.31 -2.80
N VAL A 107 -10.48 13.21 -1.54
CA VAL A 107 -10.04 11.96 -0.92
C VAL A 107 -10.77 11.77 0.41
N VAL A 108 -11.36 10.60 0.57
CA VAL A 108 -11.76 10.10 1.89
C VAL A 108 -10.75 9.03 2.29
N MET A 109 -10.08 9.22 3.42
CA MET A 109 -9.13 8.24 3.94
C MET A 109 -9.73 7.46 5.09
N ILE A 110 -9.52 6.15 5.11
CA ILE A 110 -9.92 5.27 6.20
C ILE A 110 -8.66 4.68 6.82
N ASP A 111 -8.42 5.00 8.08
CA ASP A 111 -7.33 4.40 8.85
C ASP A 111 -7.72 4.40 10.35
N PRO A 112 -7.44 3.35 11.13
CA PRO A 112 -7.73 3.35 12.56
C PRO A 112 -6.96 4.42 13.35
N ARG A 113 -5.91 5.02 12.79
CA ARG A 113 -5.12 6.07 13.44
C ARG A 113 -5.36 7.41 12.77
N ALA A 114 -5.65 8.44 13.57
CA ALA A 114 -5.72 9.80 13.06
C ALA A 114 -4.39 10.22 12.42
N ALA A 115 -4.47 10.91 11.28
CA ALA A 115 -3.33 11.40 10.53
C ALA A 115 -3.31 12.92 10.48
N ASP A 116 -2.13 13.49 10.62
CA ASP A 116 -1.89 14.92 10.43
C ASP A 116 -1.42 15.18 8.99
N ILE A 117 -2.40 15.33 8.09
CA ILE A 117 -2.16 15.48 6.65
C ILE A 117 -1.43 16.79 6.34
N ALA A 118 -1.75 17.87 7.05
CA ALA A 118 -1.11 19.17 6.87
C ALA A 118 0.39 19.09 7.20
N SER A 119 0.72 18.49 8.35
CA SER A 119 2.11 18.25 8.73
C SER A 119 2.83 17.32 7.76
N VAL A 120 2.19 16.25 7.30
CA VAL A 120 2.78 15.34 6.30
C VAL A 120 3.05 16.06 4.99
N TYR A 121 2.12 16.90 4.53
CA TYR A 121 2.32 17.71 3.34
C TYR A 121 3.51 18.66 3.51
N MET A 122 3.51 19.46 4.57
CA MET A 122 4.53 20.50 4.79
C MET A 122 5.92 19.94 5.06
N ASN A 123 6.02 18.85 5.82
CA ASN A 123 7.31 18.32 6.28
C ASN A 123 7.87 17.21 5.38
N THR A 124 7.02 16.48 4.66
CA THR A 124 7.44 15.31 3.86
C THR A 124 7.30 15.54 2.35
N ILE A 125 6.22 16.18 1.91
CA ILE A 125 5.91 16.31 0.48
C ILE A 125 6.47 17.60 -0.10
N ALA A 126 6.13 18.76 0.46
CA ALA A 126 6.51 20.07 -0.06
C ALA A 126 8.03 20.23 -0.28
N PRO A 127 8.92 19.80 0.65
CA PRO A 127 10.37 19.91 0.45
C PRO A 127 10.93 19.03 -0.68
N ARG A 128 10.15 18.04 -1.15
CA ARG A 128 10.53 17.11 -2.22
C ARG A 128 9.89 17.45 -3.56
N LEU A 129 9.06 18.50 -3.62
CA LEU A 129 8.50 18.98 -4.87
C LEU A 129 9.56 19.74 -5.69
N PRO A 130 9.41 19.88 -7.02
CA PRO A 130 10.32 20.71 -7.80
C PRO A 130 10.37 22.15 -7.29
N ASN A 131 11.52 22.82 -7.38
CA ASN A 131 11.75 24.16 -6.82
C ASN A 131 10.67 25.20 -7.18
N LYS A 132 10.18 25.18 -8.43
CA LYS A 132 9.09 26.05 -8.88
C LYS A 132 7.85 25.93 -7.99
N TRP A 133 7.49 24.72 -7.58
CA TRP A 133 6.35 24.46 -6.70
C TRP A 133 6.64 24.82 -5.25
N GLN A 134 7.88 24.63 -4.79
CA GLN A 134 8.28 25.05 -3.44
C GLN A 134 8.14 26.57 -3.27
N VAL A 135 8.61 27.34 -4.25
CA VAL A 135 8.49 28.82 -4.25
C VAL A 135 7.01 29.22 -4.26
N ALA A 136 6.20 28.63 -5.14
CA ALA A 136 4.76 28.92 -5.20
C ALA A 136 4.04 28.60 -3.87
N ILE A 137 4.41 27.52 -3.18
CA ILE A 137 3.86 27.19 -1.85
C ILE A 137 4.27 28.24 -0.82
N GLN A 138 5.53 28.68 -0.81
CA GLN A 138 6.02 29.71 0.10
C GLN A 138 5.32 31.05 -0.13
N GLU A 139 5.12 31.46 -1.38
CA GLU A 139 4.36 32.66 -1.73
C GLU A 139 2.90 32.56 -1.27
N ARG A 140 2.26 31.40 -1.45
CA ARG A 140 0.88 31.18 -0.97
C ARG A 140 0.79 31.21 0.55
N LEU A 141 1.76 30.65 1.28
CA LEU A 141 1.81 30.73 2.74
C LEU A 141 2.01 32.15 3.23
N ALA A 142 2.83 32.94 2.56
CA ALA A 142 3.04 34.36 2.90
C ALA A 142 1.74 35.17 2.74
N ASN A 143 0.93 34.86 1.73
CA ASN A 143 -0.34 35.52 1.47
C ASN A 143 -1.50 34.97 2.31
N SER A 144 -1.47 33.66 2.61
CA SER A 144 -2.53 32.93 3.30
C SER A 144 -1.93 31.79 4.13
N PRO A 145 -1.57 32.05 5.40
CA PRO A 145 -0.92 31.05 6.26
C PRO A 145 -1.71 29.76 6.44
N SER A 146 -3.05 29.83 6.36
CA SER A 146 -3.98 28.70 6.52
C SER A 146 -4.31 27.95 5.22
N PHE A 147 -3.67 28.29 4.09
CA PHE A 147 -4.16 27.78 2.80
C PHE A 147 -4.12 26.24 2.70
N VAL A 148 -3.22 25.57 3.44
CA VAL A 148 -3.13 24.10 3.44
C VAL A 148 -4.36 23.53 4.12
N GLU A 149 -4.69 24.04 5.30
CA GLU A 149 -5.87 23.67 6.08
C GLU A 149 -7.16 23.95 5.28
N ASP A 150 -7.25 25.13 4.67
CA ASP A 150 -8.42 25.55 3.88
C ASP A 150 -8.64 24.64 2.65
N GLU A 151 -7.56 24.19 2.00
CA GLU A 151 -7.65 23.26 0.87
C GLU A 151 -7.94 21.83 1.31
N LEU A 152 -7.44 21.42 2.48
CA LEU A 152 -7.76 20.12 3.08
C LEU A 152 -9.22 20.05 3.49
N GLU A 153 -9.78 21.09 4.10
CA GLU A 153 -11.21 21.11 4.48
C GLU A 153 -12.14 20.89 3.28
N LYS A 154 -11.74 21.39 2.10
CA LYS A 154 -12.51 21.24 0.85
C LYS A 154 -12.40 19.86 0.20
N ARG A 155 -11.27 19.17 0.39
CA ARG A 155 -10.89 18.00 -0.43
C ARG A 155 -10.58 16.74 0.35
N PHE A 156 -10.34 16.82 1.64
CA PHE A 156 -9.89 15.70 2.44
C PHE A 156 -10.83 15.46 3.62
N THR A 157 -11.13 14.19 3.86
CA THR A 157 -11.82 13.77 5.09
C THR A 157 -11.22 12.45 5.56
N GLN A 158 -11.00 12.31 6.86
CA GLN A 158 -10.58 11.04 7.44
C GLN A 158 -11.72 10.40 8.23
N LEU A 159 -11.98 9.12 7.97
CA LEU A 159 -12.75 8.25 8.86
C LEU A 159 -11.76 7.47 9.73
N VAL A 160 -11.70 7.81 11.02
CA VAL A 160 -10.81 7.14 11.98
C VAL A 160 -11.44 5.83 12.45
N MET A 161 -11.27 4.77 11.66
CA MET A 161 -11.84 3.45 11.91
C MET A 161 -11.09 2.36 11.11
N PRO A 162 -11.13 1.09 11.54
CA PRO A 162 -10.63 -0.01 10.72
C PRO A 162 -11.53 -0.22 9.50
N PHE A 163 -10.94 -0.65 8.39
CA PHE A 163 -11.68 -1.07 7.21
C PHE A 163 -11.93 -2.58 7.29
N THR A 164 -13.11 -2.96 7.78
CA THR A 164 -13.54 -4.35 7.87
C THR A 164 -14.77 -4.55 7.00
N VAL A 165 -14.71 -5.53 6.10
CA VAL A 165 -15.84 -5.98 5.31
C VAL A 165 -16.21 -7.38 5.83
N PRO A 166 -17.50 -7.70 6.06
CA PRO A 166 -17.88 -9.04 6.48
C PRO A 166 -17.40 -10.08 5.45
N THR A 167 -16.40 -10.86 5.80
CA THR A 167 -15.65 -11.75 4.90
C THR A 167 -16.47 -12.94 4.37
N ASN A 168 -17.70 -13.13 4.84
CA ASN A 168 -18.52 -14.31 4.55
C ASN A 168 -19.46 -14.17 3.33
N LEU A 169 -19.24 -13.20 2.43
CA LEU A 169 -20.25 -12.85 1.40
C LEU A 169 -19.84 -13.12 -0.06
N LEU A 170 -18.66 -13.70 -0.33
CA LEU A 170 -18.22 -14.14 -1.67
C LEU A 170 -17.45 -15.48 -1.47
N LEU A 171 -17.83 -16.69 -1.92
CA LEU A 171 -18.78 -17.25 -2.90
C LEU A 171 -19.16 -18.70 -2.44
N PRO A 172 -20.30 -19.26 -2.89
CA PRO A 172 -20.24 -20.60 -3.49
C PRO A 172 -20.59 -20.57 -4.99
N ASP A 173 -20.06 -21.54 -5.74
CA ASP A 173 -19.92 -21.63 -7.21
C ASP A 173 -21.21 -21.58 -8.06
N LYS A 174 -22.40 -21.38 -7.48
CA LYS A 174 -23.65 -21.26 -8.26
C LYS A 174 -24.64 -20.29 -7.61
N PRO A 175 -25.16 -19.30 -8.35
CA PRO A 175 -26.30 -18.52 -7.89
C PRO A 175 -27.56 -19.36 -8.10
N SER A 176 -28.04 -20.03 -7.05
CA SER A 176 -29.47 -20.33 -6.91
C SER A 176 -30.17 -19.10 -6.31
N GLY A 177 -31.44 -18.89 -6.69
CA GLY A 177 -32.21 -17.65 -6.55
C GLY A 177 -32.20 -16.96 -5.17
N ASP A 178 -32.53 -15.65 -5.20
CA ASP A 178 -32.64 -14.68 -4.09
C ASP A 178 -31.40 -14.46 -3.18
N ALA A 179 -30.35 -15.26 -3.32
CA ALA A 179 -29.14 -15.11 -2.52
C ALA A 179 -28.42 -13.75 -2.70
N PHE A 180 -28.71 -12.98 -3.76
CA PHE A 180 -28.14 -11.63 -3.95
C PHE A 180 -28.79 -10.59 -3.01
N GLY A 181 -30.09 -10.71 -2.73
CA GLY A 181 -30.84 -9.81 -1.85
C GLY A 181 -30.45 -9.96 -0.38
N GLU A 182 -30.36 -11.20 0.10
CA GLU A 182 -29.91 -11.51 1.47
C GLU A 182 -28.45 -11.10 1.73
N ARG A 183 -27.57 -11.29 0.72
CA ARG A 183 -26.17 -10.89 0.79
C ARG A 183 -26.00 -9.37 0.88
N LYS A 184 -26.83 -8.61 0.16
CA LYS A 184 -26.85 -7.14 0.23
C LYS A 184 -27.21 -6.65 1.64
N MET A 185 -28.16 -7.33 2.28
CA MET A 185 -28.61 -7.02 3.63
C MET A 185 -27.54 -7.31 4.71
N LEU A 186 -26.84 -8.45 4.61
CA LEU A 186 -25.75 -8.81 5.53
C LEU A 186 -24.53 -7.89 5.38
N PHE A 187 -24.18 -7.50 4.15
CA PHE A 187 -23.08 -6.57 3.87
C PHE A 187 -23.34 -5.20 4.49
N GLN A 188 -24.59 -4.72 4.44
CA GLN A 188 -25.01 -3.46 5.05
C GLN A 188 -25.08 -3.56 6.58
N LYS A 189 -25.53 -4.69 7.14
CA LYS A 189 -25.73 -4.86 8.60
C LYS A 189 -24.43 -4.85 9.41
N GLY A 190 -23.30 -5.23 8.81
CA GLY A 190 -21.98 -5.21 9.44
C GLY A 190 -21.18 -3.91 9.23
N MET A 191 -21.67 -2.99 8.39
CA MET A 191 -20.94 -1.79 7.98
C MET A 191 -21.53 -0.54 8.62
N SER A 192 -20.68 0.38 9.09
CA SER A 192 -21.20 1.66 9.57
C SER A 192 -21.85 2.44 8.41
N PRO A 193 -22.94 3.19 8.63
CA PRO A 193 -23.59 3.97 7.56
C PRO A 193 -22.62 4.93 6.85
N LYS A 194 -21.66 5.49 7.59
CA LYS A 194 -20.59 6.33 7.04
C LYS A 194 -19.70 5.55 6.07
N LEU A 195 -19.23 4.37 6.48
CA LEU A 195 -18.39 3.52 5.64
C LEU A 195 -19.13 3.08 4.37
N HIS A 196 -20.40 2.68 4.49
CA HIS A 196 -21.24 2.33 3.35
C HIS A 196 -21.32 3.47 2.34
N THR A 197 -21.65 4.67 2.82
CA THR A 197 -21.79 5.88 1.99
C THR A 197 -20.47 6.25 1.32
N SER A 198 -19.33 6.15 2.04
CA SER A 198 -18.01 6.42 1.48
C SER A 198 -17.67 5.45 0.35
N VAL A 199 -17.88 4.14 0.53
CA VAL A 199 -17.59 3.18 -0.54
C VAL A 199 -18.54 3.35 -1.73
N GLN A 200 -19.83 3.57 -1.47
CA GLN A 200 -20.82 3.78 -2.53
C GLN A 200 -20.51 5.02 -3.39
N ASN A 201 -20.07 6.11 -2.77
CA ASN A 201 -19.76 7.37 -3.45
C ASN A 201 -18.31 7.43 -3.97
N ALA A 202 -17.50 6.42 -3.71
CA ALA A 202 -16.14 6.35 -4.24
C ALA A 202 -16.17 6.22 -5.77
N ALA A 203 -15.33 7.01 -6.44
CA ALA A 203 -14.98 6.84 -7.84
C ALA A 203 -13.90 5.76 -8.02
N LEU A 204 -13.06 5.56 -7.00
CA LEU A 204 -11.96 4.59 -7.00
C LEU A 204 -11.61 4.20 -5.56
N LEU A 205 -11.43 2.90 -5.32
CA LEU A 205 -10.88 2.39 -4.06
C LEU A 205 -9.37 2.14 -4.23
N ILE A 206 -8.55 2.61 -3.29
CA ILE A 206 -7.10 2.40 -3.34
C ILE A 206 -6.56 1.85 -2.02
N GLY A 207 -5.51 1.04 -2.10
CA GLY A 207 -4.77 0.55 -0.94
C GLY A 207 -3.30 0.32 -1.26
N LEU A 208 -2.42 1.25 -0.86
CA LEU A 208 -0.97 1.09 -1.00
C LEU A 208 -0.39 0.48 0.27
N HIS A 209 -0.01 -0.79 0.22
CA HIS A 209 0.50 -1.53 1.38
C HIS A 209 -0.52 -1.60 2.52
N SER A 210 -1.78 -1.80 2.15
CA SER A 210 -2.96 -1.86 3.03
C SER A 210 -3.01 -3.16 3.84
N ASP A 211 -2.09 -3.31 4.77
CA ASP A 211 -1.94 -4.47 5.64
C ASP A 211 -3.24 -4.79 6.39
N GLY A 212 -3.72 -6.03 6.27
CA GLY A 212 -4.97 -6.50 6.88
C GLY A 212 -6.25 -6.05 6.18
N ALA A 213 -6.23 -4.98 5.38
CA ALA A 213 -7.39 -4.47 4.64
C ALA A 213 -7.39 -4.81 3.14
N THR A 214 -6.26 -5.28 2.59
CA THR A 214 -6.08 -5.51 1.14
C THR A 214 -7.20 -6.36 0.52
N GLU A 215 -7.51 -7.51 1.11
CA GLU A 215 -8.60 -8.37 0.61
C GLU A 215 -9.97 -7.71 0.76
N ALA A 216 -10.23 -7.06 1.90
CA ALA A 216 -11.50 -6.38 2.14
C ALA A 216 -11.76 -5.26 1.12
N ILE A 217 -10.72 -4.55 0.67
CA ILE A 217 -10.82 -3.54 -0.40
C ILE A 217 -11.30 -4.19 -1.70
N VAL A 218 -10.69 -5.33 -2.07
CA VAL A 218 -11.05 -6.08 -3.28
C VAL A 218 -12.50 -6.60 -3.20
N ASP A 219 -12.89 -7.16 -2.06
CA ASP A 219 -14.24 -7.68 -1.86
C ASP A 219 -15.30 -6.57 -1.89
N ALA A 220 -15.00 -5.41 -1.30
CA ALA A 220 -15.86 -4.24 -1.41
C ALA A 220 -15.97 -3.75 -2.85
N ALA A 221 -14.86 -3.65 -3.57
CA ALA A 221 -14.85 -3.21 -4.96
C ALA A 221 -15.72 -4.11 -5.85
N LEU A 222 -15.60 -5.43 -5.70
CA LEU A 222 -16.46 -6.39 -6.40
C LEU A 222 -17.93 -6.21 -6.04
N TYR A 223 -18.24 -6.10 -4.75
CA TYR A 223 -19.61 -5.99 -4.26
C TYR A 223 -20.31 -4.71 -4.76
N TYR A 224 -19.62 -3.56 -4.75
CA TYR A 224 -20.19 -2.29 -5.25
C TYR A 224 -20.00 -2.08 -6.75
N GLY A 225 -19.32 -2.98 -7.45
CA GLY A 225 -18.96 -2.81 -8.86
C GLY A 225 -18.10 -1.56 -9.09
N LYS A 226 -17.10 -1.33 -8.24
CA LYS A 226 -16.23 -0.14 -8.27
C LYS A 226 -14.84 -0.50 -8.79
N PRO A 227 -14.19 0.40 -9.55
CA PRO A 227 -12.79 0.24 -9.87
C PRO A 227 -11.95 0.27 -8.58
N PHE A 228 -10.83 -0.44 -8.59
CA PHE A 228 -9.90 -0.43 -7.47
C PHE A 228 -8.46 -0.66 -7.92
N VAL A 229 -7.53 -0.30 -7.04
CA VAL A 229 -6.15 -0.79 -7.09
C VAL A 229 -5.62 -1.04 -5.68
N VAL A 230 -5.02 -2.20 -5.47
CA VAL A 230 -4.29 -2.53 -4.24
C VAL A 230 -2.85 -2.93 -4.54
N VAL A 231 -1.94 -2.64 -3.62
CA VAL A 231 -0.55 -3.12 -3.62
C VAL A 231 -0.35 -4.00 -2.40
N PRO A 232 -0.54 -5.33 -2.52
CA PRO A 232 -0.40 -6.26 -1.40
C PRO A 232 1.05 -6.32 -0.90
N CYS A 233 1.26 -6.34 0.42
CA CYS A 233 2.60 -6.52 1.01
C CYS A 233 2.68 -7.64 2.06
N CYS A 234 1.85 -7.61 3.10
CA CYS A 234 1.85 -8.63 4.14
C CYS A 234 0.73 -9.66 3.93
N VAL A 235 1.08 -10.94 4.07
CA VAL A 235 0.17 -12.08 3.83
C VAL A 235 -0.65 -12.43 5.08
N PHE A 236 -0.05 -12.29 6.26
CA PHE A 236 -0.61 -12.68 7.56
C PHE A 236 -1.29 -14.06 7.57
N PRO A 237 -0.58 -15.17 7.24
CA PRO A 237 -1.19 -16.50 7.10
C PRO A 237 -1.83 -17.02 8.40
N ASN A 238 -1.35 -16.58 9.56
CA ASN A 238 -1.92 -16.94 10.86
C ASN A 238 -3.20 -16.15 11.19
N LEU A 239 -3.38 -14.97 10.59
CA LEU A 239 -4.58 -14.15 10.76
C LEU A 239 -5.66 -14.55 9.73
N PHE A 240 -5.25 -14.91 8.52
CA PHE A 240 -6.13 -15.28 7.42
C PHE A 240 -5.92 -16.75 7.01
N THR A 241 -6.27 -17.65 7.94
CA THR A 241 -6.06 -19.09 7.79
C THR A 241 -6.89 -19.72 6.68
N ASN A 242 -7.95 -19.05 6.24
CA ASN A 242 -8.92 -19.55 5.26
C ASN A 242 -8.57 -19.19 3.80
N ARG A 243 -7.40 -18.59 3.56
CA ARG A 243 -6.95 -18.26 2.19
C ARG A 243 -6.26 -19.45 1.54
N TYR A 244 -6.77 -19.89 0.41
CA TYR A 244 -6.24 -21.00 -0.37
C TYR A 244 -6.19 -20.69 -1.85
N ILE A 245 -5.22 -21.28 -2.56
CA ILE A 245 -5.16 -21.28 -4.03
C ILE A 245 -5.09 -22.72 -4.54
N TYR A 246 -5.47 -22.93 -5.81
CA TYR A 246 -5.34 -24.22 -6.48
C TYR A 246 -4.09 -24.21 -7.37
N VAL A 247 -3.19 -25.17 -7.16
CA VAL A 247 -1.97 -25.33 -7.95
C VAL A 247 -2.04 -26.66 -8.68
N SER A 248 -1.83 -26.64 -10.00
CA SER A 248 -1.74 -27.85 -10.81
C SER A 248 -0.29 -28.37 -10.79
N THR A 249 -0.09 -29.63 -10.45
CA THR A 249 1.22 -30.30 -10.53
C THR A 249 1.45 -30.90 -11.92
N GLU A 250 2.68 -31.34 -12.20
CA GLU A 250 3.06 -31.97 -13.49
C GLU A 250 2.18 -33.18 -13.86
N ASP A 251 1.61 -33.85 -12.85
CA ASP A 251 0.67 -34.97 -13.00
C ASP A 251 -0.81 -34.54 -13.26
N GLU A 252 -1.04 -33.29 -13.66
CA GLU A 252 -2.37 -32.66 -13.84
C GLU A 252 -3.27 -32.67 -12.58
N GLN A 253 -2.70 -32.95 -11.41
CA GLN A 253 -3.44 -32.96 -10.15
C GLN A 253 -3.56 -31.55 -9.58
N THR A 254 -4.79 -31.05 -9.45
CA THR A 254 -5.07 -29.77 -8.77
C THR A 254 -5.09 -29.96 -7.26
N ASN A 255 -4.13 -29.36 -6.58
CA ASN A 255 -4.03 -29.39 -5.12
C ASN A 255 -4.38 -28.03 -4.53
N GLN A 256 -5.14 -28.02 -3.43
CA GLN A 256 -5.44 -26.82 -2.66
C GLN A 256 -4.30 -26.56 -1.66
N VAL A 257 -3.69 -25.37 -1.73
CA VAL A 257 -2.58 -24.97 -0.86
C VAL A 257 -2.87 -23.66 -0.13
N PRO A 258 -2.53 -23.55 1.17
CA PRO A 258 -2.76 -22.33 1.93
C PRO A 258 -1.84 -21.20 1.46
N VAL A 259 -2.37 -19.98 1.44
CA VAL A 259 -1.63 -18.77 1.04
C VAL A 259 -0.64 -18.38 2.14
N ARG A 260 0.65 -18.51 1.85
CA ARG A 260 1.76 -18.23 2.79
C ARG A 260 2.83 -17.31 2.22
N SER A 261 2.89 -17.13 0.91
CA SER A 261 3.83 -16.23 0.23
C SER A 261 3.12 -15.01 -0.37
N HIS A 262 3.89 -13.96 -0.64
CA HIS A 262 3.36 -12.76 -1.30
C HIS A 262 2.84 -13.05 -2.71
N GLU A 263 3.53 -13.92 -3.45
CA GLU A 263 3.10 -14.34 -4.78
C GLU A 263 1.78 -15.13 -4.73
N GLN A 264 1.66 -16.07 -3.78
CA GLN A 264 0.40 -16.78 -3.54
C GLN A 264 -0.72 -15.83 -3.16
N PHE A 265 -0.44 -14.76 -2.41
CA PHE A 265 -1.46 -13.77 -2.06
C PHE A 265 -1.88 -12.93 -3.26
N CYS A 266 -0.94 -12.55 -4.14
CA CYS A 266 -1.28 -11.89 -5.40
C CYS A 266 -2.12 -12.80 -6.29
N GLN A 267 -1.77 -14.08 -6.40
CA GLN A 267 -2.55 -15.07 -7.16
C GLN A 267 -3.96 -15.24 -6.58
N TYR A 268 -4.06 -15.42 -5.26
CA TYR A 268 -5.34 -15.50 -4.57
C TYR A 268 -6.27 -14.32 -4.86
N LEU A 269 -5.73 -13.09 -4.93
CA LEU A 269 -6.53 -11.93 -5.28
C LEU A 269 -6.95 -11.95 -6.76
N LEU A 270 -6.06 -12.32 -7.68
CA LEU A 270 -6.37 -12.46 -9.11
C LEU A 270 -7.44 -13.52 -9.38
N ASP A 271 -7.43 -14.62 -8.61
CA ASP A 271 -8.40 -15.72 -8.76
C ASP A 271 -9.83 -15.32 -8.38
N LYS A 272 -10.03 -14.19 -7.66
CA LYS A 272 -11.37 -13.71 -7.30
C LYS A 272 -12.19 -13.25 -8.51
N ASP A 273 -11.56 -12.73 -9.56
CA ASP A 273 -12.26 -12.30 -10.78
C ASP A 273 -11.30 -12.25 -11.98
N LYS A 274 -11.72 -12.82 -13.11
CA LYS A 274 -10.93 -12.90 -14.35
C LYS A 274 -10.59 -11.54 -14.96
N ARG A 275 -11.32 -10.48 -14.59
CA ARG A 275 -11.09 -9.11 -15.08
C ARG A 275 -9.93 -8.42 -14.37
N PHE A 276 -9.42 -8.98 -13.27
CA PHE A 276 -8.36 -8.36 -12.51
C PHE A 276 -7.04 -8.42 -13.27
N LYS A 277 -6.32 -7.31 -13.19
CA LYS A 277 -5.03 -7.11 -13.85
C LYS A 277 -3.93 -7.06 -12.81
N ARG A 278 -2.76 -7.58 -13.18
CA ARG A 278 -1.52 -7.50 -12.39
C ARG A 278 -0.53 -6.59 -13.10
N GLU A 279 0.08 -5.68 -12.37
CA GLU A 279 1.09 -4.77 -12.92
C GLU A 279 2.24 -4.54 -11.93
N ILE A 280 3.44 -4.29 -12.45
CA ILE A 280 4.63 -3.96 -11.64
C ILE A 280 4.81 -2.44 -11.66
N LEU A 281 4.73 -1.80 -10.50
CA LEU A 281 4.85 -0.36 -10.36
C LEU A 281 6.31 0.09 -10.23
N PRO A 282 6.65 1.33 -10.67
CA PRO A 282 8.02 1.82 -10.72
C PRO A 282 8.53 2.33 -9.37
N PHE A 283 8.54 1.47 -8.35
CA PHE A 283 9.19 1.72 -7.06
C PHE A 283 9.72 0.41 -6.45
N GLU A 284 10.67 0.52 -5.50
CA GLU A 284 11.32 -0.64 -4.88
C GLU A 284 10.45 -1.31 -3.80
N GLY A 285 10.73 -2.57 -3.49
CA GLY A 285 10.02 -3.35 -2.48
C GLY A 285 8.79 -4.07 -3.04
N ARG A 286 7.70 -4.13 -2.25
CA ARG A 286 6.43 -4.73 -2.69
C ARG A 286 5.74 -3.78 -3.67
N ASN A 287 5.87 -4.04 -4.96
CA ASN A 287 5.44 -3.12 -6.03
C ASN A 287 4.47 -3.76 -7.03
N VAL A 288 3.92 -4.94 -6.71
CA VAL A 288 2.89 -5.57 -7.53
C VAL A 288 1.54 -4.95 -7.20
N ALA A 289 0.89 -4.37 -8.19
CA ALA A 289 -0.47 -3.86 -8.11
C ALA A 289 -1.45 -4.90 -8.68
N ILE A 290 -2.56 -5.11 -7.97
CA ILE A 290 -3.74 -5.85 -8.44
C ILE A 290 -4.88 -4.84 -8.59
N TRP A 291 -5.51 -4.77 -9.75
CA TRP A 291 -6.46 -3.70 -10.06
C TRP A 291 -7.54 -4.09 -11.07
N TRP A 292 -8.60 -3.30 -11.11
CA TRP A 292 -9.69 -3.37 -12.09
C TRP A 292 -10.22 -1.96 -12.38
N ASP A 293 -10.48 -1.65 -13.65
CA ASP A 293 -10.97 -0.34 -14.15
C ASP A 293 -12.48 -0.14 -14.02
N GLY A 294 -13.21 -1.12 -13.47
CA GLY A 294 -14.67 -1.01 -13.32
C GLY A 294 -15.44 -1.31 -14.61
N GLN A 295 -14.76 -1.60 -15.72
CA GLN A 295 -15.40 -1.92 -17.01
C GLN A 295 -15.71 -3.44 -17.10
N GLN A 296 -16.73 -3.78 -17.89
CA GLN A 296 -17.13 -5.18 -18.15
C GLN A 296 -16.17 -5.88 -19.11
#